data_AF-A0A527VNU9-F1
#
_entry.id   AF-A0A527VNU9-F1
#
_cell.length_a   1.000
_cell.length_b   1.000
_cell.length_c   1.000
_cell.angle_alpha   90.00
_cell.angle_beta   90.00
_cell.angle_gamma   90.00
#
_symmetry.space_group_name_H-M   'P 1'
#
loop_
_entity.id
_entity.type
_entity.pdbx_description
1 polymer ?
#
loop_
_entity_poly.entity_id
_entity_poly.type
_entity_poly.pdbx_seq_one_letter_code
_entity_poly.pdbx_strand_id
1 'polypeptide(L)'
;ASDFPRYFLNSVIVSVSTAVFVTVIATLAGYAMSRFTFRGKATLAILLLLTQTFPLVMVIPPIYRIMGDLGLTNSLTGLIIIYTAFNTAFATFLM
;
A
#
# COMPACT_ATOMS: atom_id res chain seq x y z
N ALA A 1 10.10 24.69 -22.24
CA ALA A 1 9.54 23.33 -22.37
C ALA A 1 8.91 22.95 -21.03
N SER A 2 7.77 22.26 -21.00
CA SER A 2 7.07 21.91 -19.75
C SER A 2 7.67 20.67 -19.09
N ASP A 3 7.69 20.63 -17.75
CA ASP A 3 8.14 19.46 -16.96
C ASP A 3 7.11 18.31 -16.93
N PHE A 4 5.98 18.47 -17.62
CA PHE A 4 4.87 17.53 -17.63
C PHE A 4 5.27 16.08 -17.98
N PRO A 5 6.11 15.81 -19.01
CA PRO A 5 6.51 14.45 -19.33
C PRO A 5 7.22 13.73 -18.16
N ARG A 6 7.99 14.47 -17.35
CA ARG A 6 8.68 13.91 -16.18
C ARG A 6 7.69 13.56 -15.07
N TYR A 7 6.73 14.43 -14.77
CA TYR A 7 5.68 14.15 -13.78
C TYR A 7 4.80 12.97 -14.21
N PHE A 8 4.46 12.91 -15.49
CA PHE A 8 3.71 11.79 -16.04
C PHE A 8 4.49 10.47 -15.89
N LEU A 9 5.78 10.45 -16.26
CA LEU A 9 6.62 9.27 -16.11
C LEU A 9 6.75 8.83 -14.65
N ASN A 10 6.95 9.76 -13.72
CA ASN A 10 6.98 9.46 -12.28
C ASN A 10 5.68 8.77 -11.82
N SER A 11 4.52 9.28 -12.22
CA SER A 11 3.22 8.70 -11.89
C SER A 11 3.02 7.31 -12.49
N VAL A 12 3.49 7.08 -13.73
CA VAL A 12 3.46 5.76 -14.36
C VAL A 12 4.34 4.78 -13.58
N ILE A 13 5.57 5.17 -13.25
CA ILE A 13 6.50 4.32 -12.49
C ILE A 13 5.90 3.95 -11.14
N VAL A 14 5.38 4.93 -10.40
CA VAL A 14 4.79 4.70 -9.07
C VAL A 14 3.55 3.82 -9.16
N SER A 15 2.62 4.11 -10.08
CA SER A 15 1.36 3.37 -10.18
C SER A 15 1.56 1.92 -10.64
N VAL A 16 2.38 1.67 -11.66
CA VAL A 16 2.66 0.31 -12.16
C VAL A 16 3.40 -0.51 -11.11
N SER A 17 4.43 0.06 -10.47
CA SER A 17 5.18 -0.64 -9.42
C SER A 17 4.27 -0.99 -8.26
N THR A 18 3.47 -0.03 -7.80
CA THR A 18 2.49 -0.25 -6.73
C THR A 18 1.50 -1.35 -7.10
N ALA A 19 0.94 -1.32 -8.31
CA ALA A 19 -0.03 -2.31 -8.76
C ALA A 19 0.56 -3.73 -8.76
N VAL A 20 1.80 -3.90 -9.23
CA VAL A 20 2.50 -5.19 -9.22
C VAL A 20 2.68 -5.69 -7.78
N PHE A 21 3.25 -4.87 -6.90
CA PHE A 21 3.48 -5.29 -5.51
C PHE A 21 2.19 -5.57 -4.75
N VAL A 22 1.17 -4.72 -4.90
CA VAL A 22 -0.14 -4.91 -4.27
C VAL A 22 -0.77 -6.21 -4.75
N THR A 23 -0.77 -6.48 -6.06
CA THR A 23 -1.36 -7.69 -6.62
C THR A 23 -0.66 -8.93 -6.08
N VAL A 24 0.67 -8.99 -6.12
CA VAL A 24 1.42 -10.15 -5.62
C VAL A 24 1.12 -10.42 -4.15
N ILE A 25 1.17 -9.39 -3.30
CA ILE A 25 0.93 -9.54 -1.86
C ILE A 25 -0.54 -9.91 -1.59
N ALA A 26 -1.48 -9.21 -2.23
CA ALA A 26 -2.91 -9.41 -2.04
C ALA A 26 -3.37 -10.77 -2.54
N THR A 27 -2.85 -11.28 -3.66
CA THR A 27 -3.18 -12.62 -4.15
C THR A 27 -2.69 -13.69 -3.17
N LEU A 28 -1.48 -13.57 -2.65
CA LEU A 28 -0.95 -14.52 -1.66
C LEU A 28 -1.76 -14.48 -0.35
N ALA A 29 -2.04 -13.27 0.15
CA ALA A 29 -2.80 -13.09 1.38
C ALA A 29 -4.27 -13.52 1.22
N GLY A 30 -4.94 -13.12 0.14
CA GLY A 30 -6.32 -13.49 -0.20
C GLY A 30 -6.46 -15.00 -0.42
N TYR A 31 -5.48 -15.64 -1.07
CA TYR A 31 -5.44 -17.10 -1.19
C TYR A 31 -5.33 -17.78 0.17
N ALA A 32 -4.43 -17.33 1.04
CA ALA A 32 -4.28 -17.88 2.38
C ALA A 32 -5.57 -17.69 3.21
N MET A 33 -6.20 -16.52 3.08
CA MET A 33 -7.46 -16.20 3.76
C MET A 33 -8.65 -16.98 3.19
N SER A 34 -8.67 -17.36 1.92
CA SER A 34 -9.78 -18.13 1.34
C SER A 34 -9.63 -19.63 1.57
N ARG A 35 -8.41 -20.19 1.43
CA ARG A 35 -8.18 -21.64 1.41
C ARG A 35 -7.67 -22.23 2.72
N PHE A 36 -6.89 -21.51 3.51
CA PHE A 36 -6.38 -22.04 4.77
C PHE A 36 -7.32 -21.78 5.95
N THR A 37 -7.34 -22.73 6.89
CA THR A 37 -7.99 -22.63 8.19
C THR A 37 -6.91 -22.56 9.26
N PHE A 38 -6.73 -21.39 9.86
CA PHE A 38 -5.72 -21.16 10.88
C PHE A 38 -6.28 -20.31 12.03
N ARG A 39 -5.67 -20.46 13.21
CA ARG A 39 -6.06 -19.73 14.42
C ARG A 39 -5.73 -18.24 14.24
N GLY A 40 -6.73 -17.36 14.35
CA GLY A 40 -6.57 -15.91 14.18
C GLY A 40 -7.00 -15.35 12.82
N LYS A 41 -7.49 -16.18 11.89
CA LYS A 41 -8.01 -15.75 10.57
C LYS A 41 -9.03 -14.60 10.67
N ALA A 42 -10.04 -14.74 11.52
CA ALA A 42 -11.05 -13.70 11.71
C ALA A 42 -10.45 -12.39 12.26
N THR A 43 -9.52 -12.50 13.21
CA THR A 43 -8.83 -11.34 13.79
C THR A 43 -8.01 -10.60 12.74
N LEU A 44 -7.25 -11.32 11.90
CA LEU A 44 -6.50 -10.70 10.80
C LEU A 44 -7.41 -9.99 9.80
N ALA A 45 -8.53 -10.61 9.41
CA ALA A 45 -9.51 -9.97 8.52
C ALA A 45 -10.03 -8.66 9.11
N ILE A 46 -10.40 -8.68 10.40
CA ILE A 46 -10.90 -7.49 11.11
C ILE A 46 -9.82 -6.42 11.18
N LEU A 47 -8.58 -6.78 11.54
CA LEU A 47 -7.47 -5.82 11.61
C LEU A 47 -7.20 -5.15 10.25
N LEU A 48 -7.20 -5.93 9.16
CA LEU A 48 -7.03 -5.38 7.80
C LEU A 48 -8.13 -4.36 7.49
N LEU A 49 -9.39 -4.68 7.77
CA LEU A 49 -10.51 -3.74 7.54
C LEU A 49 -10.45 -2.51 8.46
N LEU A 50 -10.04 -2.68 9.72
CA LEU A 50 -9.86 -1.57 10.66
C LEU A 50 -8.81 -0.58 10.18
N THR A 51 -7.76 -1.02 9.48
CA THR A 51 -6.80 -0.05 8.89
C THR A 51 -7.44 0.85 7.83
N GLN A 52 -8.49 0.38 7.14
CA GLN A 52 -9.14 1.11 6.05
C GLN A 52 -10.23 2.09 6.54
N THR A 53 -10.60 2.05 7.82
CA THR A 53 -11.55 3.01 8.40
C THR A 53 -10.88 4.34 8.75
N PHE A 54 -9.57 4.34 8.93
CA PHE A 54 -8.80 5.56 9.18
C PHE A 54 -8.70 6.38 7.90
N PRO A 55 -9.08 7.67 7.93
CA PRO A 55 -8.88 8.54 6.78
C PRO A 55 -7.39 8.74 6.55
N LEU A 56 -6.92 8.45 5.34
CA LEU A 56 -5.50 8.43 4.99
C LEU A 56 -4.78 9.73 5.39
N VAL A 57 -5.45 10.88 5.26
CA VAL A 57 -4.91 12.21 5.61
C VAL A 57 -4.50 12.32 7.09
N MET A 58 -5.20 11.66 8.02
CA MET A 58 -4.83 11.69 9.45
C MET A 58 -3.52 10.97 9.75
N VAL A 59 -3.15 9.98 8.91
CA VAL A 59 -1.96 9.14 9.11
C VAL A 59 -0.75 9.68 8.35
N ILE A 60 -0.93 10.69 7.48
CA ILE A 60 0.17 11.30 6.72
C ILE A 60 1.27 11.88 7.63
N PRO A 61 1.00 12.71 8.66
CA PRO A 61 2.06 13.32 9.47
C PRO A 61 3.02 12.30 10.13
N PRO A 62 2.54 11.22 10.80
CA PRO A 62 3.46 10.22 11.35
C PRO A 62 4.20 9.44 10.26
N ILE A 63 3.56 9.12 9.13
CA ILE A 63 4.23 8.43 8.01
C ILE A 63 5.31 9.32 7.40
N TYR A 64 5.06 10.61 7.23
CA TYR A 64 6.03 11.57 6.73
C TYR A 64 7.27 11.64 7.65
N ARG A 65 7.06 11.60 8.96
CA ARG A 65 8.16 11.52 9.93
C ARG A 65 8.98 10.23 9.75
N ILE A 66 8.33 9.07 9.66
CA ILE A 66 9.02 7.79 9.42
C ILE A 66 9.81 7.82 8.11
N MET A 67 9.22 8.33 7.03
CA MET A 67 9.93 8.48 5.76
C MET A 67 11.09 9.47 5.86
N GLY A 68 10.98 10.49 6.70
CA GLY A 68 12.05 11.45 6.96
C GLY A 68 13.25 10.79 7.62
N ASP A 69 12.98 9.99 8.66
CA ASP A 69 13.99 9.21 9.37
C ASP A 69 14.68 8.19 8.44
N LEU A 70 13.96 7.68 7.42
CA LEU A 70 14.49 6.80 6.39
C LEU A 70 15.14 7.52 5.19
N GLY A 71 15.06 8.85 5.11
CA GLY A 71 15.56 9.63 3.96
C GLY A 71 14.73 9.49 2.67
N LEU A 72 13.47 9.06 2.77
CA LEU A 72 12.57 8.74 1.64
C LEU A 72 11.46 9.79 1.38
N THR A 73 11.49 10.95 2.03
CA THR A 73 10.42 11.97 1.95
C THR A 73 10.18 12.55 0.55
N ASN A 74 11.19 12.59 -0.31
CA ASN A 74 11.08 13.09 -1.69
C ASN A 74 11.52 12.03 -2.71
N SER A 75 11.07 10.79 -2.53
CA SER A 75 11.52 9.64 -3.32
C SER A 75 10.32 8.87 -3.89
N LEU A 76 10.45 8.42 -5.16
CA LEU A 76 9.45 7.56 -5.79
C LEU A 76 9.32 6.23 -5.03
N THR A 77 10.43 5.72 -4.48
CA THR A 77 10.45 4.51 -3.65
C THR A 77 9.61 4.70 -2.39
N GLY A 78 9.71 5.87 -1.73
CA GLY A 78 8.88 6.20 -0.58
C GLY A 78 7.38 6.17 -0.92
N LEU A 79 7.02 6.76 -2.06
CA LEU A 79 5.63 6.74 -2.54
C LEU A 79 5.14 5.32 -2.85
N ILE A 80 5.95 4.50 -3.52
CA ILE A 80 5.60 3.11 -3.84
C ILE A 80 5.36 2.32 -2.55
N ILE A 81 6.24 2.43 -1.56
CA ILE A 81 6.11 1.72 -0.28
C ILE A 81 4.80 2.10 0.42
N ILE A 82 4.53 3.41 0.54
CA ILE A 82 3.32 3.90 1.22
C ILE A 82 2.07 3.43 0.49
N TYR A 83 2.01 3.61 -0.83
CA TYR A 83 0.84 3.20 -1.61
C TYR A 83 0.63 1.70 -1.61
N THR A 84 1.70 0.90 -1.68
CA THR A 84 1.58 -0.56 -1.54
C THR A 84 1.01 -0.92 -0.17
N ALA A 85 1.56 -0.39 0.92
CA ALA A 85 1.11 -0.71 2.27
C ALA A 85 -0.37 -0.38 2.51
N PHE A 86 -0.84 0.77 2.03
CA PHE A 86 -2.24 1.17 2.19
C PHE A 86 -3.20 0.34 1.33
N ASN A 87 -2.87 0.12 0.05
CA ASN A 87 -3.78 -0.54 -0.89
C ASN A 87 -3.84 -2.06 -0.69
N THR A 88 -2.78 -2.69 -0.15
CA THR A 88 -2.74 -4.14 0.07
C THR A 88 -3.88 -4.65 0.94
N ALA A 89 -4.27 -3.93 1.99
CA ALA A 89 -5.32 -4.41 2.89
C ALA A 89 -6.69 -4.49 2.19
N PHE A 90 -7.06 -3.47 1.41
CA PHE A 90 -8.27 -3.49 0.60
C PHE A 90 -8.18 -4.54 -0.53
N ALA A 91 -7.06 -4.60 -1.24
CA ALA A 91 -6.87 -5.56 -2.32
C ALA A 91 -6.91 -7.03 -1.84
N THR A 92 -6.40 -7.30 -0.64
CA THR A 92 -6.44 -8.65 -0.02
C THR A 92 -7.86 -9.11 0.23
N PHE A 93 -8.78 -8.19 0.53
CA PHE A 93 -10.18 -8.51 0.73
C PHE A 93 -10.92 -8.79 -0.60
N LEU A 94 -10.47 -8.15 -1.68
CA LEU A 94 -11.06 -8.30 -3.02
C LEU A 94 -10.72 -9.65 -3.68
N MET A 95 -9.55 -10.20 -3.39
CA MET A 95 -9.00 -11.44 -3.99
C MET A 95 -9.54 -12.71 -3.35
#